data_AF-A0AAP5MDC0-F1
#
_entry.id   AF-A0AAP5MDC0-F1
#
_cell.length_a   1.000
_cell.length_b   1.000
_cell.length_c   1.000
_cell.angle_alpha   90.00
_cell.angle_beta   90.00
_cell.angle_gamma   90.00
#
_symmetry.space_group_name_H-M   'P 1'
#
loop_
_entity.id
_entity.type
_entity.pdbx_description
1 polymer ?
#
loop_
_entity_poly.entity_id
_entity_poly.type
_entity_poly.pdbx_seq_one_letter_code
_entity_poly.pdbx_strand_id
1 'polypeptide(L)'
;MCNPRRIRVTATRELNEAWQREVSRTVELQQQVIGEARVRQPLDTTLGTPALRALESALAANGSGWREVEEGYRYDVEGGYVIYLVDEQALEIVATLEGEVQTSAQETRTLEGLVNTEVSAEGEGGYYDDGWGGYTREFAQQQAQTAAQQQLDEIARSQIQQAQNEAESQVATDIENAARTQAEIRLQQLAAERQATLSRQAREYLDTVGVRCRQAFHRVLATAYRDAILAYARRNGADNIQCSEDNNIIEIEFNLRG
;
A
#
# COMPACT_ATOMS: atom_id res chain seq x y z
N MET A 1 -69.01 17.01 33.47
CA MET A 1 -67.92 16.85 32.49
C MET A 1 -66.89 17.90 32.82
N CYS A 2 -65.70 17.49 33.27
CA CYS A 2 -64.60 18.42 33.55
C CYS A 2 -63.86 18.70 32.24
N ASN A 3 -63.68 19.98 31.91
CA ASN A 3 -63.09 20.40 30.65
C ASN A 3 -61.58 20.64 30.85
N PRO A 4 -60.68 19.92 30.18
CA PRO A 4 -59.24 20.13 30.34
C PRO A 4 -58.84 21.50 29.78
N ARG A 5 -57.99 22.22 30.52
CA ARG A 5 -57.42 23.51 30.12
C ARG A 5 -55.90 23.41 30.03
N ARG A 6 -55.30 24.30 29.25
CA ARG A 6 -53.86 24.33 28.99
C ARG A 6 -53.29 25.69 29.35
N ILE A 7 -52.07 25.69 29.85
CA ILE A 7 -51.24 26.89 30.05
C ILE A 7 -50.01 26.72 29.18
N ARG A 8 -49.69 27.76 28.42
CA ARG A 8 -48.46 27.86 27.65
C ARG A 8 -47.56 28.91 28.27
N VAL A 9 -46.28 28.59 28.41
CA VAL A 9 -45.25 29.50 28.89
C VAL A 9 -44.15 29.55 27.85
N THR A 10 -43.84 30.74 27.36
CA THR A 10 -42.66 30.99 26.52
C THR A 10 -41.53 31.47 27.43
N ALA A 11 -40.37 30.84 27.31
CA ALA A 11 -39.15 31.26 27.99
C ALA A 11 -38.12 31.68 26.94
N THR A 12 -37.40 32.77 27.21
CA THR A 12 -36.37 33.34 26.32
C THR A 12 -35.08 33.52 27.11
N ARG A 13 -33.93 33.25 26.50
CA ARG A 13 -32.59 33.41 27.08
C ARG A 13 -31.60 33.92 26.03
N GLU A 14 -30.78 34.88 26.40
CA GLU A 14 -29.56 35.21 25.65
C GLU A 14 -28.48 34.15 25.96
N LEU A 15 -28.02 33.46 24.91
CA LEU A 15 -26.91 32.52 24.97
C LEU A 15 -25.64 33.27 24.56
N ASN A 16 -24.73 33.49 25.52
CA ASN A 16 -23.41 34.08 25.30
C ASN A 16 -22.35 33.19 25.94
N GLU A 17 -22.01 32.11 25.24
CA GLU A 17 -21.13 31.05 25.76
C GLU A 17 -19.91 30.86 24.86
N ALA A 18 -18.73 30.88 25.48
CA ALA A 18 -17.49 30.49 24.83
C ALA A 18 -17.32 28.98 24.92
N TRP A 19 -16.78 28.37 23.87
CA TRP A 19 -16.51 26.94 23.82
C TRP A 19 -15.10 26.68 23.31
N GLN A 20 -14.56 25.53 23.72
CA GLN A 20 -13.27 25.02 23.29
C GLN A 20 -13.41 23.51 23.02
N ARG A 21 -12.82 23.04 21.92
CA ARG A 21 -12.87 21.63 21.52
C ARG A 21 -11.53 21.22 20.92
N GLU A 22 -10.98 20.12 21.41
CA GLU A 22 -9.81 19.50 20.79
C GLU A 22 -10.27 18.53 19.70
N VAL A 23 -9.72 18.67 18.50
CA VAL A 23 -9.96 17.78 17.37
C VAL A 23 -8.65 17.16 16.95
N SER A 24 -8.63 15.84 16.79
CA SER A 24 -7.48 15.13 16.26
C SER A 24 -7.84 14.28 15.05
N ARG A 25 -6.86 14.10 14.16
CA ARG A 25 -6.92 13.16 13.03
C ARG A 25 -5.64 12.37 12.97
N THR A 26 -5.78 11.08 12.70
CA THR A 26 -4.66 10.15 12.52
C THR A 26 -4.69 9.63 11.09
N VAL A 27 -3.54 9.67 10.43
CA VAL A 27 -3.34 9.09 9.09
C VAL A 27 -2.32 7.97 9.20
N GLU A 28 -2.66 6.82 8.63
CA GLU A 28 -1.78 5.65 8.53
C GLU A 28 -1.40 5.46 7.06
N LEU A 29 -0.12 5.23 6.81
CA LEU A 29 0.41 4.95 5.48
C LEU A 29 1.30 3.71 5.52
N GLN A 30 1.29 2.97 4.41
CA GLN A 30 2.10 1.78 4.20
C GLN A 30 2.75 1.81 2.82
N GLN A 31 3.94 1.24 2.71
CA GLN A 31 4.68 1.14 1.46
C GLN A 31 5.49 -0.15 1.41
N GLN A 32 5.44 -0.83 0.26
CA GLN A 32 6.35 -1.93 -0.05
C GLN A 32 7.68 -1.37 -0.56
N VAL A 33 8.77 -1.91 -0.05
CA VAL A 33 10.14 -1.48 -0.31
C VAL A 33 10.93 -2.68 -0.82
N ILE A 34 11.68 -2.49 -1.90
CA ILE A 34 12.51 -3.51 -2.51
C ILE A 34 13.98 -3.09 -2.39
N GLY A 35 14.79 -3.94 -1.76
CA GLY A 35 16.23 -3.83 -1.78
C GLY A 35 16.83 -4.78 -2.80
N GLU A 36 17.69 -4.26 -3.67
CA GLU A 36 18.37 -5.04 -4.69
C GLU A 36 19.88 -5.04 -4.49
N ALA A 37 20.51 -6.12 -4.95
CA ALA A 37 21.94 -6.23 -5.15
C ALA A 37 22.20 -6.89 -6.51
N ARG A 38 23.16 -6.37 -7.28
CA ARG A 38 23.49 -6.90 -8.61
C ARG A 38 24.97 -7.19 -8.76
N VAL A 39 25.27 -8.23 -9.52
CA VAL A 39 26.62 -8.55 -9.99
C VAL A 39 26.57 -8.81 -11.49
N ARG A 40 27.54 -8.22 -12.21
CA ARG A 40 27.71 -8.44 -13.64
C ARG A 40 28.91 -9.35 -13.86
N GLN A 41 28.73 -10.37 -14.69
CA GLN A 41 29.73 -11.38 -15.01
C GLN A 41 29.86 -11.46 -16.54
N PRO A 42 30.98 -11.00 -17.13
CA PRO A 42 31.19 -11.20 -18.55
C PRO A 42 31.28 -12.69 -18.85
N LEU A 43 30.70 -13.11 -19.97
CA LEU A 43 30.99 -14.43 -20.49
C LEU A 43 32.42 -14.44 -21.02
N ASP A 44 33.11 -15.55 -20.79
CA ASP A 44 34.45 -15.73 -21.30
C ASP A 44 34.43 -15.67 -22.84
N THR A 45 35.42 -14.97 -23.40
CA THR A 45 35.67 -14.84 -24.85
C THR A 45 35.90 -16.17 -25.58
N THR A 46 35.93 -17.28 -24.83
CA THR A 46 36.03 -18.65 -25.33
C THR A 46 34.76 -19.11 -26.06
N LEU A 47 33.62 -18.44 -25.88
CA LEU A 47 32.42 -18.73 -26.66
C LEU A 47 32.57 -18.24 -28.11
N GLY A 48 32.78 -19.17 -29.04
CA GLY A 48 32.78 -18.86 -30.47
C GLY A 48 31.42 -18.38 -30.98
N THR A 49 31.41 -17.55 -32.02
CA THR A 49 30.19 -17.03 -32.70
C THR A 49 29.10 -18.09 -32.95
N PRO A 50 29.43 -19.34 -33.39
CA PRO A 50 28.41 -20.37 -33.57
C PRO A 50 27.68 -20.77 -32.27
N ALA A 51 28.39 -20.81 -31.14
CA ALA A 51 27.82 -21.13 -29.85
C ALA A 51 26.93 -20.00 -29.32
N LEU A 52 27.31 -18.73 -29.54
CA LEU A 52 26.49 -17.57 -29.16
C LEU A 52 25.16 -17.52 -29.92
N ARG A 53 25.17 -17.79 -31.24
CA ARG A 53 23.91 -17.86 -32.02
C ARG A 53 23.00 -19.01 -31.58
N ALA A 54 23.59 -20.16 -31.26
CA ALA A 54 22.85 -21.29 -30.72
C ALA A 54 22.27 -20.98 -29.33
N LEU A 55 23.01 -20.20 -28.51
CA LEU A 55 22.56 -19.75 -27.19
C LEU A 55 21.34 -18.84 -27.29
N GLU A 56 21.38 -17.81 -28.14
CA GLU A 56 20.23 -16.92 -28.37
C GLU A 56 19.01 -17.71 -28.86
N SER A 57 19.22 -18.66 -29.79
CA SER A 57 18.14 -19.52 -30.28
C SER A 57 17.55 -20.40 -29.18
N ALA A 58 18.39 -20.93 -28.28
CA ALA A 58 17.96 -21.77 -27.16
C ALA A 58 17.26 -20.95 -26.06
N LEU A 59 17.67 -19.71 -25.82
CA LEU A 59 17.01 -18.78 -24.90
C LEU A 59 15.61 -18.40 -25.42
N ALA A 60 15.49 -18.12 -26.72
CA ALA A 60 14.22 -17.80 -27.38
C ALA A 60 13.28 -19.01 -27.56
N ALA A 61 13.75 -20.24 -27.31
CA ALA A 61 12.97 -21.44 -27.52
C ALA A 61 11.77 -21.52 -26.54
N ASN A 62 10.62 -21.94 -27.06
CA ASN A 62 9.44 -22.20 -26.23
C ASN A 62 9.73 -23.27 -25.19
N GLY A 63 9.53 -22.93 -23.91
CA GLY A 63 9.82 -23.84 -22.79
C GLY A 63 11.21 -23.71 -22.18
N SER A 64 12.06 -22.77 -22.65
CA SER A 64 13.34 -22.44 -22.00
C SER A 64 13.14 -21.86 -20.59
N GLY A 65 11.97 -21.25 -20.34
CA GLY A 65 11.68 -20.48 -19.13
C GLY A 65 12.29 -19.08 -19.13
N TRP A 66 13.10 -18.74 -20.14
CA TRP A 66 13.63 -17.41 -20.36
C TRP A 66 12.61 -16.54 -21.10
N ARG A 67 12.59 -15.26 -20.78
CA ARG A 67 11.70 -14.26 -21.38
C ARG A 67 12.53 -13.16 -21.99
N GLU A 68 12.19 -12.77 -23.22
CA GLU A 68 12.82 -11.62 -23.86
C GLU A 68 12.45 -10.34 -23.12
N VAL A 69 13.45 -9.49 -22.90
CA VAL A 69 13.38 -8.17 -22.27
C VAL A 69 14.21 -7.20 -23.11
N GLU A 70 14.07 -5.89 -22.88
CA GLU A 70 14.71 -4.84 -23.69
C GLU A 70 16.23 -5.05 -23.88
N GLU A 71 16.92 -5.49 -22.82
CA GLU A 71 18.38 -5.65 -22.82
C GLU A 71 18.86 -7.09 -23.14
N GLY A 72 17.94 -8.03 -23.39
CA GLY A 72 18.26 -9.43 -23.71
C GLY A 72 17.26 -10.44 -23.19
N TYR A 73 17.71 -11.44 -22.41
CA TYR A 73 16.84 -12.51 -21.92
C TYR A 73 16.88 -12.63 -20.41
N ARG A 74 15.71 -12.63 -19.76
CA ARG A 74 15.54 -12.74 -18.30
C ARG A 74 15.04 -14.12 -17.88
N TYR A 75 15.58 -14.62 -16.77
CA TYR A 75 15.08 -15.80 -16.07
C TYR A 75 14.91 -15.50 -14.58
N ASP A 76 13.71 -15.76 -14.05
CA ASP A 76 13.40 -15.53 -12.64
C ASP A 76 13.71 -16.77 -11.80
N VAL A 77 14.27 -16.53 -10.61
CA VAL A 77 14.51 -17.55 -9.59
C VAL A 77 13.91 -17.09 -8.27
N GLU A 78 13.72 -18.01 -7.33
CA GLU A 78 13.36 -17.60 -5.98
C GLU A 78 14.44 -16.67 -5.39
N GLY A 79 14.04 -15.46 -5.02
CA GLY A 79 14.88 -14.43 -4.42
C GLY A 79 15.61 -13.52 -5.42
N GLY A 80 15.33 -13.62 -6.73
CA GLY A 80 15.96 -12.74 -7.71
C GLY A 80 15.76 -13.16 -9.16
N TYR A 81 16.65 -12.70 -10.03
CA TYR A 81 16.62 -13.03 -11.45
C TYR A 81 18.01 -12.88 -12.08
N VAL A 82 18.16 -13.40 -13.28
CA VAL A 82 19.34 -13.18 -14.14
C VAL A 82 18.90 -12.66 -15.49
N ILE A 83 19.66 -11.72 -16.04
CA ILE A 83 19.54 -11.23 -17.40
C ILE A 83 20.80 -11.62 -18.15
N TYR A 84 20.64 -12.27 -19.30
CA TYR A 84 21.69 -12.36 -20.29
C TYR A 84 21.62 -11.13 -21.20
N LEU A 85 22.63 -10.28 -21.08
CA LEU A 85 22.82 -9.07 -21.88
C LEU A 85 23.50 -9.45 -23.19
N VAL A 86 22.74 -9.42 -24.28
CA VAL A 86 23.19 -9.94 -25.59
C VAL A 86 24.36 -9.12 -26.14
N ASP A 87 24.23 -7.79 -26.12
CA ASP A 87 25.23 -6.87 -26.66
C ASP A 87 26.54 -6.89 -25.85
N GLU A 88 26.43 -7.02 -24.54
CA GLU A 88 27.59 -7.07 -23.62
C GLU A 88 28.18 -8.48 -23.47
N GLN A 89 27.48 -9.51 -23.96
CA GLN A 89 27.79 -10.91 -23.70
C GLN A 89 28.05 -11.18 -22.22
N ALA A 90 27.15 -10.70 -21.36
CA ALA A 90 27.32 -10.74 -19.91
C ALA A 90 26.06 -11.24 -19.21
N LEU A 91 26.25 -11.85 -18.04
CA LEU A 91 25.17 -12.14 -17.11
C LEU A 91 25.09 -11.04 -16.05
N GLU A 92 23.92 -10.41 -15.95
CA GLU A 92 23.57 -9.59 -14.81
C GLU A 92 22.66 -10.39 -13.87
N ILE A 93 23.18 -10.73 -12.69
CA ILE A 93 22.45 -11.44 -11.65
C ILE A 93 21.99 -10.42 -10.62
N VAL A 94 20.70 -10.44 -10.31
CA VAL A 94 20.07 -9.54 -9.34
C VAL A 94 19.42 -10.37 -8.24
N ALA A 95 19.81 -10.12 -6.99
CA ALA A 95 19.10 -10.59 -5.81
C ALA A 95 18.15 -9.48 -5.32
N THR A 96 16.92 -9.88 -5.01
CA THR A 96 15.84 -8.97 -4.60
C THR A 96 15.27 -9.43 -3.26
N LEU A 97 15.16 -8.50 -2.31
CA LEU A 97 14.46 -8.71 -1.05
C LEU A 97 13.38 -7.64 -0.89
N GLU A 98 12.21 -8.07 -0.45
CA GLU A 98 11.06 -7.19 -0.25
C GLU A 98 10.78 -7.04 1.24
N GLY A 99 10.22 -5.90 1.61
CA GLY A 99 9.71 -5.65 2.94
C GLY A 99 8.65 -4.57 2.93
N GLU A 100 7.90 -4.48 4.00
CA GLU A 100 6.87 -3.47 4.18
C GLU A 100 7.29 -2.50 5.29
N VAL A 101 7.00 -1.22 5.10
CA VAL A 101 7.08 -0.20 6.14
C VAL A 101 5.70 0.41 6.33
N GLN A 102 5.33 0.59 7.60
CA GLN A 102 4.10 1.23 8.01
C GLN A 102 4.42 2.36 8.98
N THR A 103 3.70 3.46 8.87
CA THR A 103 3.82 4.57 9.82
C THR A 103 2.47 5.23 10.03
N SER A 104 2.34 5.95 11.15
CA SER A 104 1.20 6.79 11.43
C SER A 104 1.64 8.15 11.94
N ALA A 105 0.83 9.16 11.67
CA ALA A 105 0.99 10.48 12.25
C ALA A 105 -0.38 11.02 12.67
N GLN A 106 -0.37 11.76 13.76
CA GLN A 106 -1.55 12.38 14.34
C GLN A 106 -1.32 13.88 14.43
N GLU A 107 -2.30 14.64 13.98
CA GLU A 107 -2.35 16.09 14.17
C GLU A 107 -3.52 16.42 15.08
N THR A 108 -3.27 17.31 16.05
CA THR A 108 -4.26 17.77 17.02
C THR A 108 -4.36 19.29 16.96
N ARG A 109 -5.58 19.81 16.94
CA ARG A 109 -5.86 21.25 16.94
C ARG A 109 -6.96 21.58 17.95
N THR A 110 -6.75 22.65 18.70
CA THR A 110 -7.76 23.25 19.55
C THR A 110 -8.58 24.25 18.75
N LEU A 111 -9.90 24.08 18.74
CA LEU A 111 -10.86 24.99 18.16
C LEU A 111 -11.57 25.75 19.28
N GLU A 112 -11.76 27.03 19.06
CA GLU A 112 -12.40 27.94 20.01
C GLU A 112 -13.44 28.77 19.28
N GLY A 113 -14.52 29.11 19.98
CA GLY A 113 -15.58 29.94 19.42
C GLY A 113 -16.50 30.52 20.48
N LEU A 114 -17.40 31.38 20.01
CA LEU A 114 -18.40 32.03 20.83
C LEU A 114 -19.77 31.83 20.17
N VAL A 115 -20.75 31.40 20.94
CA VAL A 115 -22.16 31.43 20.53
C VAL A 115 -22.81 32.63 21.18
N ASN A 116 -23.28 33.57 20.37
CA ASN A 116 -24.02 34.75 20.81
C ASN A 116 -25.36 34.82 20.07
N THR A 117 -26.44 34.30 20.69
CA THR A 117 -27.78 34.27 20.09
C THR A 117 -28.86 34.30 21.15
N GLU A 118 -30.02 34.85 20.81
CA GLU A 118 -31.23 34.67 21.62
C GLU A 118 -31.88 33.32 21.28
N VAL A 119 -32.29 32.56 22.29
CA VAL A 119 -33.04 31.30 22.14
C VAL A 119 -34.35 31.39 22.90
N SER A 120 -35.41 30.80 22.33
CA SER A 120 -36.73 30.74 22.95
C SER A 120 -37.34 29.36 22.84
N ALA A 121 -38.06 28.92 23.87
CA ALA A 121 -38.82 27.67 23.85
C ALA A 121 -40.17 27.82 24.54
N GLU A 122 -41.11 26.94 24.18
CA GLU A 122 -42.47 26.95 24.71
C GLU A 122 -42.78 25.65 25.44
N GLY A 123 -43.20 25.78 26.70
CA GLY A 123 -43.69 24.66 27.49
C GLY A 123 -45.20 24.73 27.65
N GLU A 124 -45.83 23.56 27.73
CA GLU A 124 -47.27 23.41 27.93
C GLU A 124 -47.55 22.55 29.15
N GLY A 125 -48.56 22.94 29.93
CA GLY A 125 -49.07 22.17 31.08
C GLY A 125 -50.59 22.14 31.10
N GLY A 126 -51.15 21.03 31.57
CA GLY A 126 -52.60 20.78 31.58
C GLY A 126 -53.20 20.80 32.99
N TYR A 127 -54.38 21.42 33.14
CA TYR A 127 -55.14 21.41 34.40
C TYR A 127 -56.63 21.15 34.19
N TYR A 128 -57.33 20.75 35.25
CA TYR A 128 -58.79 20.68 35.29
C TYR A 128 -59.35 21.78 36.21
N ASP A 129 -60.51 22.34 35.87
CA ASP A 129 -61.14 23.43 36.65
C ASP A 129 -61.49 23.04 38.09
N ASP A 130 -61.70 21.75 38.35
CA ASP A 130 -61.99 21.18 39.67
C ASP A 130 -60.73 20.68 40.41
N GLY A 131 -59.53 20.84 39.83
CA GLY A 131 -58.27 20.38 40.43
C GLY A 131 -58.16 18.86 40.54
N TRP A 132 -58.94 18.12 39.74
CA TRP A 132 -59.00 16.65 39.81
C TRP A 132 -57.61 16.02 39.67
N GLY A 133 -57.29 15.08 40.57
CA GLY A 133 -56.04 14.32 40.54
C GLY A 133 -54.78 15.15 40.82
N GLY A 134 -54.88 16.36 41.39
CA GLY A 134 -53.74 17.24 41.64
C GLY A 134 -53.32 18.10 40.45
N TYR A 135 -54.06 18.04 39.34
CA TYR A 135 -53.83 18.87 38.15
C TYR A 135 -54.47 20.25 38.33
N THR A 136 -53.89 21.05 39.23
CA THR A 136 -54.30 22.45 39.45
C THR A 136 -53.66 23.37 38.42
N ARG A 137 -54.19 24.59 38.33
CA ARG A 137 -53.62 25.65 37.50
C ARG A 137 -52.16 25.93 37.86
N GLU A 138 -51.81 25.91 39.14
CA GLU A 138 -50.42 26.13 39.60
C GLU A 138 -49.51 24.99 39.14
N PHE A 139 -49.97 23.74 39.27
CA PHE A 139 -49.23 22.57 38.78
C PHE A 139 -48.97 22.66 37.27
N ALA A 140 -50.00 22.98 36.47
CA ALA A 140 -49.86 23.16 35.03
C ALA A 140 -48.89 24.30 34.67
N GLN A 141 -48.88 25.39 35.44
CA GLN A 141 -47.94 26.49 35.22
C GLN A 141 -46.50 26.07 35.53
N GLN A 142 -46.26 25.37 36.63
CA GLN A 142 -44.93 24.85 36.99
C GLN A 142 -44.44 23.80 35.97
N GLN A 143 -45.35 22.95 35.50
CA GLN A 143 -45.08 21.98 34.43
C GLN A 143 -44.68 22.69 33.13
N ALA A 144 -45.45 23.70 32.69
CA ALA A 144 -45.15 24.48 31.50
C ALA A 144 -43.81 25.22 31.62
N GLN A 145 -43.50 25.82 32.77
CA GLN A 145 -42.20 26.47 33.03
C GLN A 145 -41.04 25.48 32.96
N THR A 146 -41.19 24.30 33.57
CA THR A 146 -40.15 23.27 33.58
C THR A 146 -39.92 22.73 32.17
N ALA A 147 -40.97 22.48 31.40
CA ALA A 147 -40.89 22.04 30.02
C ALA A 147 -40.22 23.09 29.12
N ALA A 148 -40.58 24.36 29.26
CA ALA A 148 -39.95 25.46 28.50
C ALA A 148 -38.44 25.57 28.82
N GLN A 149 -38.07 25.43 30.10
CA GLN A 149 -36.67 25.49 30.52
C GLN A 149 -35.84 24.31 29.99
N GLN A 150 -36.39 23.09 30.05
CA GLN A 150 -35.72 21.90 29.52
C GLN A 150 -35.48 22.02 28.00
N GLN A 151 -36.48 22.48 27.26
CA GLN A 151 -36.33 22.74 25.82
C GLN A 151 -35.32 23.85 25.53
N LEU A 152 -35.31 24.93 26.31
CA LEU A 152 -34.31 25.99 26.18
C LEU A 152 -32.87 25.47 26.38
N ASP A 153 -32.66 24.57 27.33
CA ASP A 153 -31.35 23.96 27.59
C ASP A 153 -30.95 23.00 26.48
N GLU A 154 -31.90 22.26 25.90
CA GLU A 154 -31.65 21.41 24.74
C GLU A 154 -31.28 22.23 23.50
N ILE A 155 -32.02 23.31 23.21
CA ILE A 155 -31.71 24.24 22.11
C ILE A 155 -30.33 24.86 22.31
N ALA A 156 -30.00 25.33 23.52
CA ALA A 156 -28.69 25.94 23.78
C ALA A 156 -27.54 24.95 23.56
N ARG A 157 -27.66 23.72 24.06
CA ARG A 157 -26.68 22.65 23.79
C ARG A 157 -26.56 22.33 22.31
N SER A 158 -27.69 22.27 21.61
CA SER A 158 -27.72 22.01 20.16
C SER A 158 -27.01 23.11 19.37
N GLN A 159 -27.20 24.38 19.72
CA GLN A 159 -26.52 25.52 19.11
C GLN A 159 -25.00 25.47 19.29
N ILE A 160 -24.53 25.18 20.50
CA ILE A 160 -23.09 25.02 20.78
C ILE A 160 -22.52 23.83 20.01
N GLN A 161 -23.23 22.69 19.99
CA GLN A 161 -22.80 21.51 19.25
C GLN A 161 -22.75 21.78 17.74
N GLN A 162 -23.71 22.52 17.20
CA GLN A 162 -23.72 22.91 15.79
C GLN A 162 -22.52 23.81 15.46
N ALA A 163 -22.26 24.84 16.26
CA ALA A 163 -21.11 25.71 16.09
C ALA A 163 -19.77 24.95 16.15
N GLN A 164 -19.65 23.98 17.08
CA GLN A 164 -18.49 23.10 17.16
C GLN A 164 -18.32 22.23 15.91
N ASN A 165 -19.41 21.63 15.42
CA ASN A 165 -19.38 20.75 14.25
C ASN A 165 -19.05 21.53 12.97
N GLU A 166 -19.59 22.74 12.82
CA GLU A 166 -19.28 23.64 11.71
C GLU A 166 -17.80 24.03 11.72
N ALA A 167 -17.27 24.45 12.88
CA ALA A 167 -15.86 24.78 13.03
C ALA A 167 -14.95 23.56 12.74
N GLU A 168 -15.31 22.37 13.24
CA GLU A 168 -14.58 21.14 12.95
C GLU A 168 -14.58 20.81 11.45
N SER A 169 -15.72 20.97 10.77
CA SER A 169 -15.83 20.69 9.33
C SER A 169 -14.95 21.61 8.47
N GLN A 170 -14.76 22.86 8.89
CA GLN A 170 -13.94 23.85 8.17
C GLN A 170 -12.43 23.51 8.23
N VAL A 171 -11.97 22.89 9.31
CA VAL A 171 -10.55 22.59 9.53
C VAL A 171 -10.21 21.11 9.35
N ALA A 172 -11.21 20.23 9.20
CA ALA A 172 -11.02 18.79 9.18
C ALA A 172 -10.00 18.36 8.11
N THR A 173 -10.14 18.91 6.89
CA THR A 173 -9.23 18.63 5.78
C THR A 173 -7.82 19.14 6.07
N ASP A 174 -7.67 20.29 6.72
CA ASP A 174 -6.35 20.84 7.05
C ASP A 174 -5.61 19.99 8.10
N ILE A 175 -6.31 19.55 9.14
CA ILE A 175 -5.76 18.67 10.17
C ILE A 175 -5.35 17.32 9.55
N GLU A 176 -6.20 16.76 8.69
CA GLU A 176 -5.88 15.52 7.98
C GLU A 176 -4.69 15.69 7.03
N ASN A 177 -4.63 16.77 6.26
CA ASN A 177 -3.52 17.06 5.35
C ASN A 177 -2.20 17.22 6.11
N ALA A 178 -2.21 17.91 7.26
CA ALA A 178 -1.04 18.06 8.11
C ALA A 178 -0.56 16.70 8.66
N ALA A 179 -1.49 15.88 9.17
CA ALA A 179 -1.17 14.52 9.61
C ALA A 179 -0.61 13.68 8.46
N ARG A 180 -1.20 13.77 7.26
CA ARG A 180 -0.74 13.07 6.06
C ARG A 180 0.68 13.49 5.65
N THR A 181 0.97 14.78 5.57
CA THR A 181 2.33 15.27 5.24
C THR A 181 3.37 14.77 6.24
N GLN A 182 3.05 14.77 7.54
CA GLN A 182 3.94 14.20 8.55
C GLN A 182 4.14 12.69 8.37
N ALA A 183 3.07 11.94 8.09
CA ALA A 183 3.15 10.51 7.82
C ALA A 183 3.99 10.23 6.57
N GLU A 184 3.84 11.00 5.48
CA GLU A 184 4.60 10.86 4.24
C GLU A 184 6.10 11.09 4.46
N ILE A 185 6.49 12.14 5.19
CA ILE A 185 7.89 12.41 5.52
C ILE A 185 8.50 11.25 6.31
N ARG A 186 7.80 10.75 7.34
CA ARG A 186 8.25 9.61 8.14
C ARG A 186 8.34 8.34 7.30
N LEU A 187 7.35 8.09 6.44
CA LEU A 187 7.30 6.93 5.56
C LEU A 187 8.50 6.92 4.61
N GLN A 188 8.82 8.06 3.99
CA GLN A 188 9.99 8.19 3.10
C GLN A 188 11.31 7.89 3.82
N GLN A 189 11.47 8.39 5.05
CA GLN A 189 12.66 8.13 5.87
C GLN A 189 12.78 6.63 6.20
N LEU A 190 11.70 6.03 6.70
CA LEU A 190 11.66 4.60 7.02
C LEU A 190 11.85 3.73 5.78
N ALA A 191 11.27 4.11 4.64
CA ALA A 191 11.42 3.41 3.38
C ALA A 191 12.88 3.43 2.90
N ALA A 192 13.57 4.58 2.98
CA ALA A 192 14.97 4.70 2.59
C ALA A 192 15.89 3.85 3.50
N GLU A 193 15.68 3.91 4.82
CA GLU A 193 16.43 3.09 5.78
C GLU A 193 16.19 1.59 5.57
N ARG A 194 14.93 1.22 5.32
CA ARG A 194 14.56 -0.17 5.04
C ARG A 194 15.15 -0.64 3.73
N GLN A 195 15.12 0.18 2.68
CA GLN A 195 15.70 -0.13 1.38
C GLN A 195 17.21 -0.37 1.51
N ALA A 196 17.93 0.52 2.20
CA ALA A 196 19.37 0.35 2.42
C ALA A 196 19.70 -0.93 3.20
N THR A 197 18.85 -1.30 4.16
CA THR A 197 18.97 -2.55 4.91
C THR A 197 18.73 -3.76 4.01
N LEU A 198 17.62 -3.76 3.26
CA LEU A 198 17.28 -4.85 2.33
C LEU A 198 18.33 -5.01 1.23
N SER A 199 18.87 -3.92 0.67
CA SER A 199 19.95 -3.99 -0.32
C SER A 199 21.24 -4.59 0.24
N ARG A 200 21.56 -4.33 1.51
CA ARG A 200 22.72 -4.95 2.16
C ARG A 200 22.50 -6.45 2.36
N GLN A 201 21.32 -6.83 2.83
CA GLN A 201 20.93 -8.23 2.97
C GLN A 201 20.88 -8.95 1.62
N ALA A 202 20.42 -8.27 0.56
CA ALA A 202 20.40 -8.79 -0.80
C ALA A 202 21.83 -9.05 -1.31
N ARG A 203 22.83 -8.23 -0.92
CA ARG A 203 24.24 -8.50 -1.26
C ARG A 203 24.76 -9.77 -0.59
N GLU A 204 24.40 -9.99 0.67
CA GLU A 204 24.75 -11.23 1.39
C GLU A 204 24.07 -12.45 0.76
N TYR A 205 22.85 -12.27 0.24
CA TYR A 205 22.09 -13.32 -0.43
C TYR A 205 22.48 -13.54 -1.91
N LEU A 206 23.25 -12.62 -2.48
CA LEU A 206 23.57 -12.59 -3.91
C LEU A 206 24.30 -13.85 -4.39
N ASP A 207 25.17 -14.43 -3.56
CA ASP A 207 25.88 -15.67 -3.91
C ASP A 207 24.92 -16.85 -4.03
N THR A 208 23.94 -16.94 -3.11
CA THR A 208 22.92 -18.00 -3.12
C THR A 208 22.03 -17.91 -4.36
N VAL A 209 21.52 -16.71 -4.66
CA VAL A 209 20.75 -16.44 -5.88
C VAL A 209 21.61 -16.71 -7.11
N GLY A 210 22.87 -16.26 -7.08
CA GLY A 210 23.81 -16.42 -8.16
C GLY A 210 24.10 -17.87 -8.53
N VAL A 211 24.14 -18.79 -7.57
CA VAL A 211 24.27 -20.23 -7.87
C VAL A 211 23.06 -20.72 -8.67
N ARG A 212 21.84 -20.36 -8.28
CA ARG A 212 20.60 -20.75 -8.98
C ARG A 212 20.53 -20.15 -10.38
N CYS A 213 20.86 -18.87 -10.51
CA CYS A 213 20.92 -18.15 -11.78
C CYS A 213 21.96 -18.77 -12.74
N ARG A 214 23.19 -19.02 -12.27
CA ARG A 214 24.22 -19.67 -13.08
C ARG A 214 23.82 -21.07 -13.50
N GLN A 215 23.21 -21.85 -12.61
CA GLN A 215 22.69 -23.18 -12.97
C GLN A 215 21.62 -23.10 -14.07
N ALA A 216 20.68 -22.15 -13.97
CA ALA A 216 19.67 -21.94 -15.01
C ALA A 216 20.30 -21.58 -16.36
N PHE A 217 21.28 -20.67 -16.36
CA PHE A 217 22.01 -20.29 -17.57
C PHE A 217 22.83 -21.44 -18.15
N HIS A 218 23.60 -22.18 -17.32
CA HIS A 218 24.43 -23.28 -17.78
C HIS A 218 23.63 -24.42 -18.44
N ARG A 219 22.38 -24.66 -18.01
CA ARG A 219 21.49 -25.63 -18.67
C ARG A 219 21.18 -25.23 -20.12
N VAL A 220 20.89 -23.95 -20.34
CA VAL A 220 20.63 -23.45 -21.71
C VAL A 220 21.92 -23.41 -22.51
N LEU A 221 23.03 -23.01 -21.89
CA LEU A 221 24.34 -23.00 -22.53
C LEU A 221 24.77 -24.40 -22.99
N ALA A 222 24.54 -25.43 -22.19
CA ALA A 222 24.83 -26.82 -22.55
C ALA A 222 24.00 -27.28 -23.77
N THR A 223 22.71 -26.90 -23.79
CA THR A 223 21.82 -27.13 -24.96
C THR A 223 22.36 -26.43 -26.21
N ALA A 224 22.77 -25.17 -26.08
CA ALA A 224 23.34 -24.39 -27.17
C ALA A 224 24.63 -25.00 -27.72
N TYR A 225 25.53 -25.46 -26.85
CA TYR A 225 26.76 -26.14 -27.25
C TYR A 225 26.48 -27.43 -27.99
N ARG A 226 25.57 -28.27 -27.48
CA ARG A 226 25.13 -29.49 -28.16
C ARG A 226 24.63 -29.18 -29.56
N ASP A 227 23.73 -28.20 -29.69
CA ASP A 227 23.14 -27.85 -30.97
C ASP A 227 24.16 -27.27 -31.95
N ALA A 228 25.12 -26.47 -31.46
CA ALA A 228 26.23 -25.95 -32.25
C ALA A 228 27.16 -27.07 -32.76
N ILE A 229 27.53 -28.03 -31.91
CA ILE A 229 28.38 -29.17 -32.28
C ILE A 229 27.66 -30.06 -33.30
N LEU A 230 26.39 -30.38 -33.08
CA LEU A 230 25.58 -31.17 -34.02
C LEU A 230 25.41 -30.46 -35.36
N ALA A 231 25.20 -29.13 -35.36
CA ALA A 231 25.13 -28.35 -36.58
C ALA A 231 26.47 -28.34 -37.33
N TYR A 232 27.59 -28.23 -36.62
CA TYR A 232 28.93 -28.32 -37.20
C TYR A 232 29.19 -29.70 -37.82
N ALA A 233 28.90 -30.79 -37.11
CA ALA A 233 29.07 -32.15 -37.59
C ALA A 233 28.25 -32.40 -38.87
N ARG A 234 26.96 -32.00 -38.87
CA ARG A 234 26.08 -32.13 -40.05
C ARG A 234 26.59 -31.33 -41.26
N ARG A 235 27.08 -30.10 -41.04
CA ARG A 235 27.63 -29.27 -42.12
C ARG A 235 28.89 -29.86 -42.75
N ASN A 236 29.67 -30.61 -41.99
CA ASN A 236 30.90 -31.27 -42.47
C ASN A 236 30.65 -32.72 -42.93
N GLY A 237 29.41 -33.10 -43.20
CA GLY A 237 29.07 -34.41 -43.77
C GLY A 237 29.29 -35.58 -42.81
N ALA A 238 29.17 -35.34 -41.50
CA ALA A 238 29.32 -36.40 -40.51
C ALA A 238 28.17 -37.44 -40.62
N ASP A 239 28.54 -38.71 -40.52
CA ASP A 239 27.62 -39.85 -40.49
C ASP A 239 27.57 -40.48 -39.08
N ASN A 240 26.49 -41.21 -38.79
CA ASN A 240 26.26 -41.93 -37.53
C ASN A 240 26.40 -41.05 -36.27
N ILE A 241 25.74 -39.88 -36.27
CA ILE A 241 25.75 -38.98 -35.11
C ILE A 241 24.92 -39.60 -33.98
N GLN A 242 25.57 -39.92 -32.87
CA GLN A 242 24.94 -40.36 -31.63
C GLN A 242 25.09 -39.27 -30.57
N CYS A 243 24.00 -39.01 -29.85
CA CYS A 243 23.99 -38.05 -28.76
C CYS A 243 23.32 -38.71 -27.56
N SER A 244 24.05 -38.84 -26.46
CA SER A 244 23.55 -39.29 -25.17
C SER A 244 23.78 -38.22 -24.11
N GLU A 245 22.87 -38.17 -23.14
CA GLU A 245 22.97 -37.29 -21.99
C GLU A 245 22.87 -38.15 -20.73
N ASP A 246 23.95 -38.23 -19.96
CA ASP A 246 24.01 -38.95 -18.68
C ASP A 246 24.72 -38.09 -17.63
N ASN A 247 24.12 -37.93 -16.45
CA ASN A 247 24.68 -37.20 -15.29
C ASN A 247 25.30 -35.82 -15.62
N ASN A 248 24.61 -34.98 -16.39
CA ASN A 248 25.09 -33.66 -16.88
C ASN A 248 26.30 -33.71 -17.82
N ILE A 249 26.64 -34.89 -18.36
CA ILE A 249 27.62 -35.06 -19.42
C ILE A 249 26.87 -35.24 -20.73
N ILE A 250 27.21 -34.42 -21.72
CA ILE A 250 26.69 -34.54 -23.10
C ILE A 250 27.76 -35.26 -23.91
N GLU A 251 27.51 -36.51 -24.26
CA GLU A 251 28.36 -37.29 -25.15
C GLU A 251 27.85 -37.18 -26.58
N ILE A 252 28.70 -36.71 -27.48
CA ILE A 252 28.39 -36.57 -28.90
C ILE A 252 29.46 -37.33 -29.69
N GLU A 253 29.07 -38.44 -30.30
CA GLU A 253 29.93 -39.24 -31.17
C GLU A 253 29.50 -39.07 -32.62
N PHE A 254 30.44 -38.82 -33.52
CA PHE A 254 30.18 -38.78 -34.96
C PHE A 254 31.44 -39.09 -35.77
N ASN A 255 31.26 -39.67 -36.95
CA ASN A 255 32.35 -39.95 -37.87
C ASN A 255 32.39 -38.85 -38.94
N LEU A 256 33.53 -38.17 -39.07
CA LEU A 256 33.77 -37.25 -40.17
C LEU A 256 34.23 -38.03 -41.40
N ARG A 257 33.64 -37.75 -42.56
CA ARG A 257 34.19 -38.22 -43.84
C ARG A 257 35.45 -37.40 -44.13
N GLY A 258 36.60 -38.07 -44.13
CA GLY A 258 37.86 -37.51 -44.61
C GLY A 258 37.87 -37.35 -46.13
#